data_AF-D2VI88-F1
#
_entry.id   AF-D2VI88-F1
#
_cell.length_a   1.000
_cell.length_b   1.000
_cell.length_c   1.000
_cell.angle_alpha   90.00
_cell.angle_beta   90.00
_cell.angle_gamma   90.00
#
_symmetry.space_group_name_H-M   'P 1'
#
loop_
_entity.id
_entity.type
_entity.pdbx_description
1 polymer ?
#
loop_
_entity_poly.entity_id
_entity_poly.type
_entity_poly.pdbx_seq_one_letter_code
_entity_poly.pdbx_strand_id
1 'polypeptide(L)'
;SINARKEEFRKYLEKNGVVESFTKSLVALYEEPERPPNPLDYIKHHLGGPSAEDIEQLKQENEKLKQRIKDLEEQRNQNEDKKDDDKKDDSQK
;
A
#
# COMPACT_ATOMS: atom_id res chain seq x y z
N SER A 1 -38.72 -13.74 -8.08
CA SER A 1 -38.09 -14.86 -8.80
C SER A 1 -36.57 -14.68 -8.78
N ILE A 2 -35.80 -15.72 -9.11
CA ILE A 2 -34.33 -15.61 -9.26
C ILE A 2 -33.96 -14.57 -10.33
N ASN A 3 -34.79 -14.44 -11.39
CA ASN A 3 -34.55 -13.49 -12.48
C ASN A 3 -34.66 -12.04 -12.01
N ALA A 4 -35.68 -11.70 -11.21
CA ALA A 4 -35.82 -10.35 -10.64
C ALA A 4 -34.61 -9.96 -9.78
N ARG A 5 -34.11 -10.89 -8.94
CA ARG A 5 -32.94 -10.65 -8.08
C ARG A 5 -31.65 -10.45 -8.89
N LYS A 6 -31.46 -11.21 -9.97
CA LYS A 6 -30.33 -11.04 -10.89
C LYS A 6 -30.38 -9.70 -11.62
N GLU A 7 -31.57 -9.28 -12.05
CA GLU A 7 -31.76 -8.00 -12.73
C GLU A 7 -31.48 -6.81 -11.81
N GLU A 8 -31.99 -6.86 -10.57
CA GLU A 8 -31.71 -5.84 -9.56
C GLU A 8 -30.20 -5.72 -9.28
N PHE A 9 -29.49 -6.84 -9.16
CA PHE A 9 -28.04 -6.83 -8.96
C PHE A 9 -27.29 -6.24 -10.16
N ARG A 10 -27.70 -6.55 -11.40
CA ARG A 10 -27.12 -5.94 -12.61
C ARG A 10 -27.31 -4.43 -12.61
N LYS A 11 -28.53 -3.96 -12.35
CA LYS A 11 -28.84 -2.52 -12.26
C LYS A 11 -28.02 -1.84 -11.17
N TYR A 12 -27.79 -2.50 -10.04
CA TYR A 12 -26.92 -2.00 -8.99
C TYR A 12 -25.48 -1.80 -9.49
N LEU A 13 -24.90 -2.80 -10.17
CA LEU A 13 -23.54 -2.69 -10.71
C LEU A 13 -23.42 -1.61 -11.78
N GLU A 14 -24.41 -1.50 -12.66
CA GLU A 14 -24.49 -0.46 -13.70
C GLU A 14 -24.59 0.94 -13.06
N LYS A 15 -25.52 1.13 -12.12
CA LYS A 15 -25.74 2.41 -11.44
C LYS A 15 -24.50 2.90 -10.70
N ASN A 16 -23.71 1.99 -10.14
CA ASN A 16 -22.48 2.33 -9.41
C ASN A 16 -21.22 2.35 -10.30
N GLY A 17 -21.37 2.29 -11.64
CA GLY A 17 -20.24 2.41 -12.56
C GLY A 17 -19.29 1.21 -12.58
N VAL A 18 -19.66 0.10 -11.92
CA VAL A 18 -18.82 -1.11 -11.86
C VAL A 18 -18.66 -1.72 -13.25
N VAL A 19 -19.78 -1.85 -13.98
CA VAL A 19 -19.78 -2.39 -15.34
C VAL A 19 -18.94 -1.53 -16.27
N GLU A 20 -19.07 -0.20 -16.19
CA GLU A 20 -18.28 0.74 -16.99
C GLU A 20 -16.78 0.61 -16.70
N SER A 21 -16.40 0.52 -15.42
CA SER A 21 -15.00 0.41 -15.00
C SER A 21 -14.35 -0.89 -15.50
N PHE A 22 -15.04 -2.03 -15.37
CA PHE A 22 -14.57 -3.30 -15.93
C PHE A 22 -14.51 -3.25 -17.46
N THR A 23 -15.49 -2.63 -18.12
CA THR A 23 -15.49 -2.50 -19.58
C THR A 23 -14.28 -1.71 -20.06
N LYS A 24 -14.00 -0.54 -19.46
CA LYS A 24 -12.81 0.27 -19.78
C LYS A 24 -11.51 -0.51 -19.56
N SER A 25 -11.41 -1.22 -18.44
CA SER A 25 -10.23 -2.05 -18.13
C SER A 25 -10.00 -3.15 -19.16
N LEU A 26 -11.06 -3.82 -19.61
CA LEU A 26 -10.99 -4.87 -20.63
C LEU A 26 -10.70 -4.32 -22.02
N VAL A 27 -11.23 -3.14 -22.36
CA VAL A 27 -10.91 -2.44 -23.60
C VAL A 27 -9.44 -2.05 -23.63
N ALA A 28 -8.93 -1.43 -22.56
CA ALA A 28 -7.52 -1.08 -22.44
C ALA A 28 -6.62 -2.32 -22.60
N LEU A 29 -6.95 -3.43 -21.93
CA LEU A 29 -6.22 -4.69 -22.06
C LEU A 29 -6.28 -5.28 -23.48
N TYR A 30 -7.39 -5.09 -24.20
CA TYR A 30 -7.52 -5.53 -25.59
C TYR A 30 -6.71 -4.68 -26.56
N GLU A 31 -6.62 -3.37 -26.29
CA GLU A 31 -5.88 -2.39 -27.09
C GLU A 31 -4.36 -2.42 -26.85
N GLU A 32 -3.88 -3.09 -25.79
CA GLU A 32 -2.44 -3.20 -25.52
C GLU A 32 -1.70 -3.89 -26.67
N PRO A 33 -0.72 -3.20 -27.31
CA PRO A 33 0.05 -3.79 -28.41
C PRO A 33 0.89 -4.98 -27.95
N GLU A 34 1.37 -4.97 -26.71
CA GLU A 34 2.07 -6.07 -26.07
C GLU A 34 1.24 -6.63 -24.93
N ARG A 35 0.85 -7.91 -25.04
CA ARG A 35 0.02 -8.54 -24.01
C ARG A 35 0.78 -8.63 -22.69
N PRO A 36 0.23 -8.10 -21.59
CA PRO A 36 0.89 -8.19 -20.30
C PRO A 36 0.99 -9.66 -19.87
N PRO A 37 2.12 -10.08 -19.26
CA PRO A 37 2.31 -11.45 -18.79
C PRO A 37 1.32 -11.85 -17.70
N ASN A 38 0.79 -10.87 -16.97
CA ASN A 38 -0.27 -11.07 -15.97
C ASN A 38 -1.46 -10.12 -16.22
N PRO A 39 -2.47 -10.55 -17.00
CA PRO A 39 -3.63 -9.71 -17.32
C PRO A 39 -4.51 -9.40 -16.11
N LEU A 40 -4.52 -10.24 -15.07
CA LEU A 40 -5.28 -9.96 -13.85
C LEU A 40 -4.67 -8.80 -13.06
N ASP A 41 -3.35 -8.73 -12.98
CA ASP A 41 -2.68 -7.62 -12.31
C ASP A 41 -2.83 -6.32 -13.09
N TYR A 42 -2.81 -6.39 -14.43
CA TYR A 42 -3.15 -5.24 -15.29
C TYR A 42 -4.56 -4.69 -14.97
N ILE A 43 -5.56 -5.56 -14.90
CA ILE A 43 -6.95 -5.16 -14.60
C ILE A 43 -7.04 -4.57 -13.17
N LYS A 44 -6.38 -5.16 -12.17
CA LYS A 44 -6.37 -4.62 -10.80
C LYS A 44 -5.80 -3.20 -10.77
N HIS A 45 -4.69 -2.97 -11.45
CA HIS A 45 -4.06 -1.65 -11.52
C HIS A 45 -4.98 -0.64 -12.22
N HIS A 46 -5.62 -1.02 -13.33
CA HIS A 46 -6.55 -0.15 -14.05
C HIS A 46 -7.81 0.20 -13.22
N LEU A 47 -8.20 -0.66 -12.27
CA LEU A 47 -9.29 -0.42 -11.32
C LEU A 47 -8.85 0.36 -10.06
N GLY A 48 -7.61 0.88 -10.03
CA GLY A 48 -7.07 1.65 -8.91
C GLY A 48 -6.56 0.80 -7.74
N GLY A 49 -6.36 -0.50 -7.93
CA GLY A 49 -5.70 -1.36 -6.96
C GLY A 49 -4.18 -1.16 -6.97
N PRO A 50 -3.49 -1.31 -5.82
CA PRO A 50 -2.05 -1.23 -5.77
C PRO A 50 -1.43 -2.36 -6.59
N SER A 51 -0.37 -2.05 -7.35
CA SER A 51 0.41 -3.04 -8.06
C SER A 51 1.26 -3.87 -7.09
N ALA A 52 1.76 -5.01 -7.55
CA ALA A 52 2.70 -5.81 -6.76
C ALA A 52 3.99 -5.01 -6.44
N GLU A 53 4.40 -4.13 -7.35
CA GLU A 53 5.54 -3.25 -7.17
C GLU A 53 5.26 -2.19 -6.08
N ASP A 54 4.07 -1.57 -6.08
CA ASP A 54 3.68 -0.61 -5.03
C ASP A 54 3.70 -1.27 -3.64
N ILE A 55 3.20 -2.50 -3.54
CA ILE A 55 3.21 -3.26 -2.28
C ILE A 55 4.63 -3.55 -1.83
N GLU A 56 5.51 -3.91 -2.76
CA GLU A 56 6.91 -4.22 -2.45
C GLU A 56 7.69 -2.97 -2.03
N GLN A 57 7.49 -1.85 -2.73
CA GLN A 57 8.07 -0.55 -2.34
C GLN A 57 7.60 -0.12 -0.94
N LEU A 58 6.30 -0.25 -0.64
CA LEU A 58 5.75 0.06 0.68
C LEU A 58 6.34 -0.83 1.78
N LYS A 59 6.58 -2.12 1.51
CA LYS A 59 7.26 -3.01 2.47
C LYS A 59 8.69 -2.57 2.75
N GLN A 60 9.45 -2.27 1.69
CA GLN A 60 10.83 -1.82 1.84
C GLN A 60 10.94 -0.49 2.59
N GLU A 61 10.04 0.45 2.31
CA GLU A 61 9.96 1.70 3.06
C GLU A 61 9.61 1.46 4.53
N ASN A 62 8.66 0.57 4.82
CA ASN A 62 8.29 0.19 6.18
C ASN A 62 9.47 -0.41 6.95
N GLU A 63 10.26 -1.29 6.32
CA GLU A 63 11.46 -1.86 6.91
C GLU A 63 12.53 -0.80 7.19
N LYS A 64 12.78 0.12 6.25
CA LYS A 64 13.72 1.23 6.45
C LYS A 64 13.28 2.14 7.59
N LEU A 65 12.00 2.47 7.69
CA LEU A 65 11.46 3.29 8.77
C LEU A 65 11.59 2.59 10.12
N LYS A 66 11.30 1.28 10.20
CA LYS A 66 11.51 0.49 11.42
C LYS A 66 12.97 0.48 11.86
N GLN A 67 13.90 0.29 10.92
CA GLN A 67 15.33 0.34 11.24
C GLN A 67 15.73 1.73 11.75
N ARG A 68 15.23 2.79 11.10
CA ARG A 68 15.52 4.17 11.51
C ARG A 68 14.98 4.49 12.91
N ILE A 69 13.78 4.00 13.24
CA ILE A 69 13.21 4.13 14.59
C ILE A 69 14.13 3.45 15.60
N LYS A 70 14.54 2.21 15.33
CA LYS A 70 15.44 1.46 16.22
C LYS A 70 16.76 2.20 16.45
N ASP A 71 17.41 2.68 15.38
CA ASP A 71 18.68 3.42 15.49
C ASP A 71 18.52 4.70 16.31
N LEU A 72 17.41 5.42 16.13
CA LEU A 72 17.13 6.66 16.86
C LEU A 72 16.82 6.39 18.34
N GLU A 73 16.11 5.31 18.65
CA GLU A 73 15.85 4.88 20.02
C GLU A 73 17.14 4.49 20.74
N GLU A 74 18.04 3.76 20.07
CA GLU A 74 19.37 3.42 20.60
C GLU A 74 20.20 4.68 20.88
N GLN A 75 20.23 5.64 19.93
CA GLN A 75 20.93 6.91 20.12
C GLN A 75 20.33 7.75 21.26
N ARG A 76 19.00 7.77 21.39
CA ARG A 76 18.34 8.49 22.49
C ARG A 76 18.75 7.90 23.83
N ASN A 77 18.67 6.58 23.98
CA ASN A 77 19.02 5.91 25.23
C ASN A 77 20.49 6.14 25.60
N GLN A 78 21.42 6.01 24.63
CA GLN A 78 22.85 6.29 24.87
C GLN A 78 23.11 7.75 25.30
N ASN A 79 22.33 8.71 24.79
CA ASN A 79 22.48 10.11 25.16
C ASN A 79 21.85 10.43 26.52
N GLU A 80 20.83 9.67 26.95
CA GLU A 80 20.27 9.77 28.30
C GLU A 80 21.26 9.22 29.34
N ASP A 81 21.87 8.05 29.07
CA ASP A 81 22.88 7.45 29.97
C ASP A 81 24.08 8.39 30.20
N LYS A 82 24.57 9.04 29.14
CA LYS A 82 25.69 10.02 29.25
C LYS A 82 25.34 11.26 30.08
N LYS A 83 24.09 11.73 30.01
CA LYS A 83 23.63 12.90 30.79
C LYS A 83 23.54 12.61 32.28
N ASP A 84 23.29 11.35 32.65
CA ASP A 84 23.24 10.94 34.06
C ASP A 84 24.64 10.73 34.65
N ASP A 85 25.63 10.38 33.83
CA ASP A 85 27.04 10.30 34.24
C ASP A 85 27.67 11.69 34.40
N ASP A 86 27.43 12.63 33.48
CA ASP A 86 27.95 14.01 33.59
C ASP A 86 27.40 14.76 34.82
N LYS A 87 26.14 14.51 35.21
CA LYS A 87 25.56 15.10 36.43
C LYS A 87 26.16 14.56 37.72
N LYS A 88 26.63 13.30 37.75
CA LYS A 88 27.28 12.73 38.93
C LYS A 88 28.67 13.32 39.14
N ASP A 89 29.41 13.58 38.07
CA ASP A 89 30.75 14.16 38.16
C ASP A 89 30.72 15.63 38.65
N ASP A 90 29.75 16.42 38.19
CA ASP A 90 29.55 17.80 38.68
C ASP A 90 29.01 17.89 40.12
N SER A 91 28.38 16.83 40.64
CA SER A 91 27.89 16.79 42.02
C SER A 91 28.94 16.38 43.05
N GLN A 92 30.12 15.90 42.61
CA GLN A 92 31.21 15.45 43.46
C GLN A 92 32.40 16.43 43.53
N LYS A 93 32.28 17.61 42.90
CA LYS A 93 33.27 18.69 42.91
C LYS A 93 32.84 19.84 43.81
#